data_AF-A0A445IAG5-F1
#
_entry.id   AF-A0A445IAG5-F1
#
_cell.length_a   1.000
_cell.length_b   1.000
_cell.length_c   1.000
_cell.angle_alpha   90.00
_cell.angle_beta   90.00
_cell.angle_gamma   90.00
#
_symmetry.space_group_name_H-M   'P 1'
#
loop_
_entity.id
_entity.type
_entity.pdbx_description
1 polymer ?
#
loop_
_entity_poly.entity_id
_entity_poly.type
_entity_poly.pdbx_seq_one_letter_code
_entity_poly.pdbx_strand_id
1 'polypeptide(L)'
;MSEKKKFWQTPEHMEGFGQAFVVSEDQKLDWGDLFHITTLPTQSRMPHLFPQLPLPLRWDTNDEDELLPPSPQPEKIVSSGTYRSIEHRATVNSEKERISIATFYSPRQDGVIGPWPSLITKQTPAQFKRI
;
A
#
# COMPACT_ATOMS: atom_id res chain seq x y z
N MET A 1 7.28 -20.95 -12.17
CA MET A 1 7.20 -21.17 -10.70
C MET A 1 8.56 -21.06 -10.00
N SER A 2 9.66 -21.56 -10.56
CA SER A 2 11.00 -21.53 -9.93
C SER A 2 11.57 -20.13 -9.73
N GLU A 3 11.41 -19.21 -10.68
CA GLU A 3 11.96 -17.85 -10.57
C GLU A 3 11.22 -17.00 -9.54
N LYS A 4 9.89 -17.17 -9.43
CA LYS A 4 9.07 -16.51 -8.42
C LYS A 4 9.46 -16.92 -7.00
N LYS A 5 10.06 -18.11 -6.80
CA LYS A 5 10.54 -18.60 -5.49
C LYS A 5 11.48 -17.64 -4.78
N LYS A 6 12.26 -16.88 -5.54
CA LYS A 6 13.22 -15.92 -5.01
C LYS A 6 12.58 -14.71 -4.33
N PHE A 7 11.31 -14.47 -4.61
CA PHE A 7 10.56 -13.33 -4.13
C PHE A 7 9.56 -13.70 -3.03
N TRP A 8 9.52 -14.94 -2.54
CA TRP A 8 8.50 -15.31 -1.55
C TRP A 8 8.72 -14.59 -0.23
N GLN A 9 7.60 -14.16 0.34
CA GLN A 9 7.57 -13.65 1.71
C GLN A 9 8.12 -14.71 2.68
N THR A 10 8.80 -14.23 3.71
CA THR A 10 9.32 -15.05 4.81
C THR A 10 8.70 -14.57 6.12
N PRO A 11 8.72 -15.39 7.20
CA PRO A 11 8.23 -14.94 8.51
C PRO A 11 8.92 -13.67 9.03
N GLU A 12 10.15 -13.42 8.59
CA GLU A 12 10.96 -12.26 8.97
C GLU A 12 10.71 -11.05 8.04
N HIS A 13 10.31 -11.30 6.80
CA HIS A 13 10.16 -10.28 5.77
C HIS A 13 8.85 -10.47 5.00
N MET A 14 7.91 -9.55 5.25
CA MET A 14 6.55 -9.59 4.69
C MET A 14 6.43 -8.96 3.30
N GLU A 15 7.53 -8.50 2.69
CA GLU A 15 7.55 -8.01 1.32
C GLU A 15 7.91 -9.13 0.33
N GLY A 16 7.45 -8.98 -0.89
CA GLY A 16 7.58 -9.96 -1.96
C GLY A 16 6.25 -10.56 -2.38
N PHE A 17 6.33 -11.72 -3.03
CA PHE A 17 5.22 -12.52 -3.53
C PHE A 17 4.58 -13.32 -2.40
N GLY A 18 3.30 -13.11 -2.16
CA GLY A 18 2.53 -13.77 -1.12
C GLY A 18 1.31 -12.96 -0.71
N GLN A 19 0.23 -13.65 -0.33
CA GLN A 19 -0.93 -13.00 0.27
C GLN A 19 -0.70 -12.83 1.77
N ALA A 20 -1.12 -11.70 2.33
CA ALA A 20 -0.95 -11.40 3.74
C ALA A 20 -1.71 -12.41 4.61
N PHE A 21 -0.95 -13.28 5.29
CA PHE A 21 -1.28 -14.21 6.38
C PHE A 21 -2.63 -14.94 6.33
N VAL A 22 -2.58 -16.28 6.45
CA VAL A 22 -3.73 -17.09 6.87
C VAL A 22 -3.72 -17.15 8.41
N VAL A 23 -4.63 -16.43 9.06
CA VAL A 23 -4.75 -16.32 10.52
C VAL A 23 -5.83 -17.25 11.10
N SER A 24 -6.72 -17.79 10.28
CA SER A 24 -7.74 -18.74 10.70
C SER A 24 -8.20 -19.65 9.55
N GLU A 25 -8.80 -20.80 9.90
CA GLU A 25 -9.37 -21.74 8.92
C GLU A 25 -10.60 -21.15 8.21
N ASP A 26 -11.35 -20.29 8.88
CA ASP A 26 -12.55 -19.63 8.33
C ASP A 26 -12.21 -18.36 7.51
N GLN A 27 -10.93 -18.03 7.35
CA GLN A 27 -10.52 -16.83 6.64
C GLN A 27 -10.85 -16.94 5.16
N LYS A 28 -11.60 -15.95 4.66
CA LYS A 28 -11.81 -15.78 3.22
C LYS A 28 -10.57 -15.17 2.60
N LEU A 29 -10.01 -15.84 1.60
CA LEU A 29 -8.87 -15.37 0.84
C LEU A 29 -9.33 -14.71 -0.46
N ASP A 30 -8.65 -13.63 -0.85
CA ASP A 30 -8.85 -13.00 -2.14
C ASP A 30 -8.40 -13.93 -3.27
N TRP A 31 -9.14 -13.92 -4.38
CA TRP A 31 -8.78 -14.68 -5.56
C TRP A 31 -7.78 -13.90 -6.41
N GLY A 32 -6.51 -13.94 -6.00
CA GLY A 32 -5.43 -13.28 -6.73
C GLY A 32 -4.05 -13.46 -6.07
N ASP A 33 -3.02 -13.27 -6.88
CA ASP A 33 -1.64 -13.21 -6.40
C ASP A 33 -1.27 -11.76 -6.04
N LEU A 34 -0.57 -11.56 -4.92
CA LEU A 34 -0.04 -10.26 -4.51
C LEU A 34 1.49 -10.27 -4.50
N PHE A 35 2.08 -9.21 -5.06
CA PHE A 35 3.48 -8.87 -4.89
C PHE A 35 3.56 -7.45 -4.34
N HIS A 36 4.13 -7.28 -3.15
CA HIS A 36 4.22 -6.00 -2.45
C HIS A 36 5.67 -5.69 -2.07
N ILE A 37 6.13 -4.47 -2.34
CA ILE A 37 7.45 -3.99 -1.96
C ILE A 37 7.39 -2.53 -1.51
N THR A 38 8.25 -2.15 -0.58
CA THR A 38 8.46 -0.76 -0.20
C THR A 38 9.44 -0.10 -1.17
N THR A 39 8.97 0.85 -1.96
CA THR A 39 9.80 1.59 -2.93
C THR A 39 10.48 2.80 -2.33
N LEU A 40 9.94 3.38 -1.25
CA LEU A 40 10.49 4.57 -0.60
C LEU A 40 10.38 4.49 0.93
N PRO A 41 11.33 5.12 1.65
CA PRO A 41 12.55 5.74 1.13
C PRO A 41 13.62 4.68 0.75
N THR A 42 14.65 5.07 -0.01
CA THR A 42 15.64 4.13 -0.57
C THR A 42 16.28 3.21 0.47
N GLN A 43 16.52 3.71 1.69
CA GLN A 43 17.09 2.93 2.79
C GLN A 43 16.17 1.81 3.32
N SER A 44 14.87 1.90 3.08
CA SER A 44 13.88 0.88 3.47
C SER A 44 13.70 -0.20 2.41
N ARG A 45 14.30 -0.03 1.21
CA ARG A 45 14.22 -1.01 0.13
C ARG A 45 14.95 -2.29 0.53
N MET A 46 14.28 -3.42 0.36
CA MET A 46 14.86 -4.73 0.68
C MET A 46 16.09 -5.04 -0.17
N PRO A 47 17.29 -5.20 0.42
CA PRO A 47 18.53 -5.39 -0.34
C PRO A 47 18.56 -6.67 -1.17
N HIS A 48 17.77 -7.69 -0.81
CA HIS A 48 17.73 -8.95 -1.54
C HIS A 48 16.63 -9.02 -2.60
N LEU A 49 15.59 -8.17 -2.55
CA LEU A 49 14.51 -8.18 -3.55
C LEU A 49 14.79 -7.21 -4.71
N PHE A 50 15.23 -5.98 -4.41
CA PHE A 50 15.44 -4.95 -5.43
C PHE A 50 16.44 -5.33 -6.51
N PRO A 51 17.61 -5.93 -6.19
CA PRO A 51 18.57 -6.39 -7.19
C PRO A 51 18.11 -7.62 -7.99
N GLN A 52 16.92 -8.17 -7.72
CA GLN A 52 16.35 -9.29 -8.45
C GLN A 52 15.20 -8.87 -9.37
N LEU A 53 14.62 -7.68 -9.15
CA LEU A 53 13.56 -7.16 -10.01
C LEU A 53 14.05 -6.96 -11.46
N PRO A 54 13.20 -7.16 -12.48
CA PRO A 54 13.52 -6.76 -13.86
C PRO A 54 13.95 -5.28 -13.94
N LEU A 55 14.89 -4.96 -14.84
CA LEU A 55 15.47 -3.61 -14.95
C LEU A 55 14.44 -2.48 -15.12
N PRO A 56 13.36 -2.60 -15.92
CA PRO A 56 12.34 -1.55 -16.01
C PRO A 56 11.71 -1.24 -14.64
N LEU A 57 11.36 -2.29 -13.89
CA LEU A 57 10.72 -2.18 -12.57
C LEU A 57 11.66 -1.68 -11.46
N ARG A 58 12.98 -1.57 -11.71
CA ARG A 58 13.92 -0.96 -10.75
C ARG A 58 14.00 0.55 -10.87
N TRP A 59 13.80 1.10 -12.07
CA TRP A 59 14.05 2.50 -12.36
C TRP A 59 12.76 3.34 -12.30
N ASP A 60 11.65 2.77 -12.78
CA ASP A 60 10.33 3.41 -12.86
C ASP A 60 9.73 3.76 -11.49
N THR A 61 10.29 3.24 -10.39
CA THR A 61 9.86 3.60 -9.02
C THR A 61 10.16 5.05 -8.62
N ASN A 62 10.79 5.84 -9.49
CA ASN A 62 11.01 7.28 -9.32
C ASN A 62 10.21 8.14 -10.30
N ASP A 63 9.45 7.53 -11.22
CA ASP A 63 8.65 8.26 -12.21
C ASP A 63 7.22 8.42 -11.68
N GLU A 64 6.85 9.68 -11.43
CA GLU A 64 5.62 10.16 -10.82
C GLU A 64 4.39 10.07 -11.76
N ASP A 65 4.35 9.07 -12.67
CA ASP A 65 3.31 8.93 -13.68
C ASP A 65 2.34 7.80 -13.31
N GLU A 66 1.46 8.13 -12.37
CA GLU A 66 0.06 7.69 -12.22
C GLU A 66 -0.27 7.79 -10.72
N LEU A 67 -0.64 9.00 -10.29
CA LEU A 67 -1.04 9.30 -8.92
C LEU A 67 -2.34 8.54 -8.59
N LEU A 68 -2.22 7.25 -8.25
CA LEU A 68 -3.24 6.60 -7.46
C LEU A 68 -3.35 7.38 -6.14
N PRO A 69 -4.57 7.65 -5.66
CA PRO A 69 -4.74 8.43 -4.46
C PRO A 69 -3.96 7.75 -3.32
N PRO A 70 -3.30 8.55 -2.46
CA PRO A 70 -2.63 8.02 -1.27
C PRO A 70 -3.58 7.13 -0.46
N SER A 71 -3.02 6.24 0.37
CA SER A 71 -3.81 5.30 1.16
C SER A 71 -4.93 6.05 1.89
N PRO A 72 -6.22 5.79 1.66
CA PRO A 72 -7.26 6.81 1.81
C PRO A 72 -7.57 7.22 3.27
N GLN A 73 -6.92 6.59 4.24
CA GLN A 73 -7.14 6.83 5.67
C GLN A 73 -6.40 8.08 6.18
N PRO A 74 -5.08 8.26 5.96
CA PRO A 74 -4.36 9.48 6.34
C PRO A 74 -5.00 10.78 5.84
N GLU A 75 -5.50 10.86 4.61
CA GLU A 75 -6.06 12.10 4.05
C GLU A 75 -7.37 12.46 4.74
N LYS A 76 -8.18 11.45 5.06
CA LYS A 76 -9.41 11.63 5.86
C LYS A 76 -9.07 12.20 7.25
N ILE A 77 -8.01 11.70 7.89
CA ILE A 77 -7.59 12.17 9.22
C ILE A 77 -7.08 13.62 9.14
N VAL A 78 -6.17 13.91 8.20
CA VAL A 78 -5.54 15.24 8.04
C VAL A 78 -6.57 16.31 7.69
N SER A 79 -7.57 15.97 6.88
CA SER A 79 -8.68 16.87 6.50
C SER A 79 -9.81 16.97 7.53
N SER A 80 -9.65 16.34 8.71
CA SER A 80 -10.68 16.24 9.75
C SER A 80 -12.04 15.71 9.22
N GLY A 81 -12.00 14.78 8.27
CA GLY A 81 -13.19 14.16 7.69
C GLY A 81 -13.81 14.89 6.49
N THR A 82 -13.25 16.04 6.09
CA THR A 82 -13.72 16.78 4.90
C THR A 82 -13.43 15.98 3.63
N TYR A 83 -12.25 15.35 3.55
CA TYR A 83 -11.94 14.39 2.51
C TYR A 83 -12.47 13.00 2.92
N ARG A 84 -13.18 12.33 2.01
CA ARG A 84 -13.78 11.02 2.26
C ARG A 84 -12.93 9.92 1.65
N SER A 85 -12.49 8.99 2.50
CA SER A 85 -11.97 7.68 2.07
C SER A 85 -13.10 6.88 1.43
N ILE A 86 -12.94 6.47 0.17
CA ILE A 86 -13.95 5.71 -0.57
C ILE A 86 -13.55 4.23 -0.64
N GLU A 87 -14.47 3.36 -0.25
CA GLU A 87 -14.31 1.91 -0.35
C GLU A 87 -14.31 1.47 -1.82
N HIS A 88 -13.40 0.58 -2.16
CA HIS A 88 -13.25 0.03 -3.51
C HIS A 88 -12.90 -1.46 -3.45
N ARG A 89 -13.25 -2.21 -4.51
CA ARG A 89 -13.00 -3.65 -4.62
C ARG A 89 -12.71 -4.02 -6.07
N ALA A 90 -11.76 -4.94 -6.27
CA ALA A 90 -11.56 -5.62 -7.54
C ALA A 90 -12.42 -6.89 -7.62
N THR A 91 -13.05 -7.14 -8.78
CA THR A 91 -13.84 -8.36 -9.02
C THR A 91 -13.15 -9.23 -10.07
N VAL A 92 -13.28 -10.55 -9.92
CA VAL A 92 -12.75 -11.53 -10.88
C VAL A 92 -13.78 -11.88 -11.95
N ASN A 93 -13.30 -12.39 -13.08
CA ASN A 93 -14.13 -12.98 -14.14
C ASN A 93 -13.50 -14.32 -14.56
N SER A 94 -14.26 -15.16 -15.29
CA SER A 94 -13.83 -16.49 -15.73
C SER A 94 -13.11 -16.52 -17.08
N GLU A 95 -13.03 -15.40 -17.80
CA GLU A 95 -12.56 -15.35 -19.18
C GLU A 95 -11.09 -14.94 -19.28
N LYS A 96 -10.69 -13.91 -18.53
CA LYS A 96 -9.38 -13.28 -18.66
C LYS A 96 -8.83 -12.79 -17.34
N GLU A 97 -7.53 -13.06 -17.14
CA GLU A 97 -6.76 -12.52 -16.03
C GLU A 97 -6.64 -10.99 -16.10
N ARG A 98 -6.61 -10.35 -14.92
CA ARG A 98 -6.38 -8.91 -14.77
C ARG A 98 -5.12 -8.71 -13.95
N ILE A 99 -4.20 -7.91 -14.48
CA ILE A 99 -2.99 -7.46 -13.78
C ILE A 99 -3.15 -5.96 -13.51
N SER A 100 -2.84 -5.53 -12.31
CA SER A 100 -2.79 -4.11 -11.94
C SER A 100 -1.65 -3.86 -10.96
N ILE A 101 -1.08 -2.67 -11.03
CA ILE A 101 -0.07 -2.18 -10.09
C ILE A 101 -0.72 -1.04 -9.31
N ALA A 102 -0.50 -1.02 -7.99
CA ALA A 102 -0.97 0.04 -7.13
C ALA A 102 0.21 0.62 -6.32
N THR A 103 0.34 1.94 -6.34
CA THR A 103 1.35 2.68 -5.59
C THR A 103 0.66 3.42 -4.46
N PHE A 104 1.15 3.23 -3.23
CA PHE A 104 0.58 3.85 -2.05
C PHE A 104 1.58 4.85 -1.47
N TYR A 105 1.17 6.11 -1.35
CA TYR A 105 1.88 7.11 -0.57
C TYR A 105 1.34 7.07 0.85
N SER A 106 2.18 6.66 1.79
CA SER A 106 1.86 6.62 3.22
C SER A 106 2.74 7.60 3.99
N PRO A 107 2.26 8.15 5.11
CA PRO A 107 3.11 8.91 6.02
C PRO A 107 4.28 8.07 6.51
N ARG A 108 5.35 8.74 6.94
CA ARG A 108 6.49 8.07 7.56
C ARG A 108 6.03 7.29 8.78
N GLN A 109 6.67 6.14 9.05
CA GLN A 109 6.34 5.30 10.21
C GLN A 109 6.54 6.02 11.56
N ASP A 110 7.47 6.99 11.61
CA ASP A 110 7.74 7.86 12.75
C ASP A 110 6.98 9.20 12.69
N GLY A 111 6.14 9.38 11.66
CA GLY A 111 5.40 10.61 11.42
C GLY A 111 4.14 10.67 12.27
N VAL A 112 3.91 11.82 12.89
CA VAL A 112 2.69 12.10 13.64
C VAL A 112 1.57 12.51 12.66
N ILE A 113 0.45 11.79 12.68
CA ILE A 113 -0.69 12.04 11.79
C ILE A 113 -1.85 12.60 12.62
N GLY A 114 -2.47 13.68 12.15
CA GLY A 114 -3.67 14.22 12.79
C GLY A 114 -4.29 15.34 11.97
N PRO A 115 -5.45 15.86 12.42
CA PRO A 115 -6.09 16.98 11.75
C PRO A 115 -5.14 18.17 11.62
N TRP A 116 -5.09 18.76 10.43
CA TRP A 116 -4.24 19.91 10.17
C TRP A 116 -4.77 21.11 10.96
N PRO A 117 -3.95 21.81 11.78
CA PRO A 117 -4.44 22.83 12.71
C PRO A 117 -5.26 23.94 12.05
N SER A 118 -4.86 24.40 10.86
CA SER A 118 -5.59 25.44 10.11
C SER A 118 -6.94 25.00 9.56
N LEU A 119 -7.25 23.70 9.54
CA LEU A 119 -8.56 23.16 9.12
C LEU A 119 -9.54 23.00 10.30
N ILE A 120 -9.05 23.14 11.54
CA ILE A 120 -9.87 23.03 12.74
C ILE A 120 -10.50 24.39 13.04
N THR A 121 -11.83 24.45 12.97
CA THR A 121 -12.60 25.66 13.27
C THR A 121 -13.76 25.33 14.22
N LYS A 122 -14.53 26.35 14.66
CA LYS A 122 -15.76 26.10 15.43
C LYS A 122 -16.81 25.33 14.60
N GLN A 123 -16.81 25.53 13.29
CA GLN A 123 -17.72 24.89 12.34
C GLN A 123 -17.23 23.49 11.92
N THR A 124 -15.91 23.29 11.89
CA THR A 124 -15.23 22.03 11.56
C THR A 124 -14.32 21.61 12.72
N PRO A 125 -14.89 21.10 13.83
CA PRO A 125 -14.09 20.65 14.97
C PRO A 125 -13.27 19.40 14.59
N ALA A 126 -12.18 19.18 15.34
CA ALA A 126 -11.33 18.01 15.14
C ALA A 126 -12.10 16.70 15.40
N GLN A 127 -12.23 15.87 14.37
CA GLN A 127 -12.94 14.59 14.46
C GLN A 127 -12.01 13.41 14.79
N PHE A 128 -10.71 13.59 14.61
CA PHE A 128 -9.70 12.55 14.78
C PHE A 128 -8.66 12.95 15.81
N LYS A 129 -8.13 11.96 16.54
CA LYS A 129 -6.98 12.15 17.43
C LYS A 129 -5.70 12.18 16.61
N ARG A 130 -4.69 12.86 17.16
CA ARG A 130 -3.33 12.82 16.64
C ARG A 130 -2.67 11.52 17.13
N ILE A 131 -2.12 10.74 16.21
CA ILE A 131 -1.48 9.43 16.43
C ILE A 131 -0.04 9.45 15.92
#